data_AF-A0A7S2K8Y4-F1
#
_entry.id   AF-A0A7S2K8Y4-F1
#
_cell.length_a   1.000
_cell.length_b   1.000
_cell.length_c   1.000
_cell.angle_alpha   90.00
_cell.angle_beta   90.00
_cell.angle_gamma   90.00
#
_symmetry.space_group_name_H-M   'P 1'
#
loop_
_entity.id
_entity.type
_entity.pdbx_description
1 polymer ?
#
loop_
_entity_poly.entity_id
_entity_poly.type
_entity_poly.pdbx_seq_one_letter_code
_entity_poly.pdbx_strand_id
1 'polypeptide(L)'
;EDAIRLDPTNRDLVLRAASRDRYALLHAAPPLRADREIVSSAVRHCGDSLLLSGLRNDRQIVLEAVRGHGDSLRYAGQSFLGDREVVSAAVKEDGLALRYATKELKDDGELVMAACRQTGRALRHASTRLQGDLEMVMASLAQTHAAYAYVSPEERETAYGLDLEARVVYQTLDKFVKGGSDWTLG
;
A
#
# COMPACT_ATOMS: atom_id res chain seq x y z
N GLU A 1 22.26 -3.30 -16.96
CA GLU A 1 23.28 -2.39 -16.38
C GLU A 1 24.37 -1.90 -17.35
N ASP A 2 25.29 -2.73 -17.87
CA ASP A 2 26.50 -2.22 -18.56
C ASP A 2 26.24 -1.41 -19.85
N ALA A 3 25.20 -1.74 -20.61
CA ALA A 3 24.92 -1.06 -21.88
C ALA A 3 24.46 0.40 -21.70
N ILE A 4 23.76 0.75 -20.61
CA ILE A 4 23.29 2.13 -20.37
C ILE A 4 24.45 3.01 -19.90
N ARG A 5 25.40 2.45 -19.15
CA ARG A 5 26.58 3.20 -18.68
C ARG A 5 27.47 3.63 -19.84
N LEU A 6 27.45 2.89 -20.95
CA LEU A 6 28.20 3.21 -22.17
C LEU A 6 27.54 4.34 -22.98
N ASP A 7 26.22 4.39 -23.03
CA ASP A 7 25.48 5.48 -23.69
C ASP A 7 24.18 5.82 -22.94
N PRO A 8 24.24 6.76 -21.97
CA PRO A 8 23.09 7.14 -21.15
C PRO A 8 22.10 8.06 -21.88
N THR A 9 22.42 8.48 -23.11
CA THR A 9 21.58 9.36 -23.94
C THR A 9 20.77 8.61 -24.98
N ASN A 10 21.09 7.33 -25.21
CA ASN A 10 20.37 6.50 -26.17
C ASN A 10 18.99 6.09 -25.65
N ARG A 11 17.96 6.73 -26.20
CA ARG A 11 16.56 6.53 -25.82
C ARG A 11 16.12 5.07 -25.90
N ASP A 12 16.38 4.39 -27.02
CA ASP A 12 15.92 3.01 -27.25
C ASP A 12 16.58 2.02 -26.30
N LEU A 13 17.87 2.23 -26.02
CA LEU A 13 18.61 1.43 -25.06
C LEU A 13 18.04 1.62 -23.66
N VAL A 14 17.82 2.87 -23.24
CA VAL A 14 17.23 3.18 -21.94
C VAL A 14 15.80 2.63 -21.83
N LEU A 15 14.98 2.74 -22.87
CA LEU A 15 13.62 2.20 -22.89
C LEU A 15 13.59 0.68 -22.73
N ARG A 16 14.43 -0.05 -23.48
CA ARG A 16 14.54 -1.51 -23.34
C ARG A 16 15.02 -1.90 -21.95
N ALA A 17 15.97 -1.17 -21.39
CA ALA A 17 16.47 -1.43 -20.06
C ALA A 17 15.43 -1.11 -18.97
N ALA A 18 14.65 -0.04 -19.12
CA ALA A 18 13.58 0.33 -18.19
C ALA A 18 12.55 -0.78 -17.98
N SER A 19 12.34 -1.64 -18.98
CA SER A 19 11.45 -2.80 -18.87
C SER A 19 12.00 -3.99 -18.06
N ARG A 20 13.30 -4.00 -17.73
CA ARG A 20 14.00 -5.18 -17.17
C ARG A 20 14.89 -4.88 -15.97
N ASP A 21 15.28 -3.62 -15.80
CA ASP A 21 16.30 -3.18 -14.85
C ASP A 21 15.78 -2.02 -14.01
N ARG A 22 15.59 -2.27 -12.72
CA ARG A 22 15.12 -1.29 -11.72
C ARG A 22 16.04 -0.07 -11.59
N TYR A 23 17.30 -0.17 -12.04
CA TYR A 23 18.28 0.91 -11.97
C TYR A 23 18.48 1.61 -13.33
N ALA A 24 17.67 1.28 -14.36
CA ALA A 24 17.80 1.88 -15.68
C ALA A 24 17.73 3.42 -15.65
N LEU A 25 16.82 3.98 -14.86
CA LEU A 25 16.67 5.43 -14.71
C LEU A 25 17.84 6.08 -13.95
N LEU A 26 18.57 5.35 -13.10
CA LEU A 26 19.72 5.88 -12.37
C LEU A 26 20.85 6.29 -13.31
N HIS A 27 21.02 5.52 -14.39
CA HIS A 27 22.07 5.75 -15.38
C HIS A 27 21.60 6.58 -16.58
N ALA A 28 20.29 6.69 -16.81
CA ALA A 28 19.74 7.53 -17.87
C ALA A 28 20.10 9.01 -17.70
N ALA A 29 20.33 9.71 -18.81
CA ALA A 29 20.52 11.16 -18.82
C ALA A 29 19.27 11.89 -18.29
N PRO A 30 19.41 13.07 -17.65
CA PRO A 30 18.29 13.79 -17.04
C PRO A 30 17.06 14.00 -17.95
N PRO A 31 17.21 14.32 -19.26
CA PRO A 31 16.05 14.45 -20.15
C PRO A 31 15.24 13.16 -20.29
N LEU A 32 15.90 12.00 -20.30
CA LEU A 32 15.24 10.70 -20.44
C LEU A 32 14.55 10.24 -19.15
N ARG A 33 14.93 10.77 -17.98
CA ARG A 33 14.20 10.54 -16.73
C ARG A 33 12.87 11.30 -16.69
N ALA A 34 12.66 12.24 -17.60
CA ALA A 34 11.39 12.93 -17.81
C ALA A 34 10.67 12.44 -19.09
N ASP A 35 11.23 11.47 -19.82
CA ASP A 35 10.55 10.86 -20.95
C ASP A 35 9.43 9.95 -20.42
N ARG A 36 8.20 10.31 -20.78
CA ARG A 36 6.98 9.67 -20.26
C ARG A 36 6.89 8.20 -20.63
N GLU A 37 7.36 7.79 -21.81
CA GLU A 37 7.30 6.40 -22.25
C GLU A 37 8.31 5.54 -21.48
N ILE A 38 9.53 6.05 -21.33
CA ILE A 38 10.58 5.38 -20.54
C ILE A 38 10.13 5.24 -19.09
N VAL A 39 9.64 6.33 -18.48
CA VAL A 39 9.19 6.32 -17.09
C VAL A 39 7.97 5.43 -16.92
N SER A 40 6.97 5.49 -17.81
CA SER A 40 5.79 4.59 -17.76
C SER A 40 6.21 3.12 -17.84
N SER A 41 7.13 2.78 -18.73
CA SER A 41 7.69 1.43 -18.81
C SER A 41 8.40 1.04 -17.50
N ALA A 42 9.20 1.93 -16.93
CA ALA A 42 9.93 1.65 -15.69
C ALA A 42 8.99 1.42 -14.49
N VAL A 43 8.02 2.31 -14.27
CA VAL A 43 7.13 2.26 -13.10
C VAL A 43 6.17 1.07 -13.13
N ARG A 44 5.82 0.56 -14.33
CA ARG A 44 5.01 -0.66 -14.48
C ARG A 44 5.72 -1.91 -13.97
N HIS A 45 7.05 -1.97 -14.08
CA HIS A 45 7.84 -3.13 -13.66
C HIS A 45 8.46 -2.95 -12.28
N CYS A 46 8.73 -1.72 -11.88
CA CYS A 46 9.29 -1.42 -10.57
C CYS A 46 8.80 -0.05 -10.09
N GLY A 47 7.91 -0.06 -9.11
CA GLY A 47 7.38 1.15 -8.49
C GLY A 47 8.42 2.13 -7.92
N ASP A 48 9.53 1.60 -7.40
CA ASP A 48 10.68 2.40 -6.91
C ASP A 48 11.29 3.32 -7.99
N SER A 49 11.08 3.00 -9.27
CA SER A 49 11.52 3.84 -10.39
C SER A 49 10.95 5.26 -10.34
N LEU A 50 9.80 5.45 -9.68
CA LEU A 50 9.19 6.76 -9.50
C LEU A 50 10.14 7.73 -8.77
N LEU A 51 10.95 7.24 -7.82
CA LEU A 51 11.93 8.04 -7.08
C LEU A 51 12.93 8.76 -8.00
N LEU A 52 13.38 8.07 -9.04
CA LEU A 52 14.41 8.53 -9.98
C LEU A 52 13.83 9.29 -11.18
N SER A 53 12.50 9.27 -11.34
CA SER A 53 11.82 9.97 -12.42
C SER A 53 11.77 11.48 -12.18
N GLY A 54 11.81 12.25 -13.27
CA GLY A 54 11.44 13.67 -13.26
C GLY A 54 9.93 13.91 -13.23
N LEU A 55 9.12 12.84 -13.21
CA LEU A 55 7.66 12.87 -13.36
C LEU A 55 6.92 12.49 -12.07
N ARG A 56 7.53 12.68 -10.91
CA ARG A 56 6.91 12.46 -9.59
C ARG A 56 5.68 13.34 -9.32
N ASN A 57 5.56 14.44 -10.06
CA ASN A 57 4.41 15.36 -10.03
C ASN A 57 3.45 15.16 -11.23
N ASP A 58 3.71 14.19 -12.10
CA ASP A 58 2.79 13.82 -13.18
C ASP A 58 1.75 12.82 -12.63
N ARG A 59 0.49 13.26 -12.60
CA ARG A 59 -0.60 12.47 -12.02
C ARG A 59 -0.76 11.11 -12.68
N GLN A 60 -0.62 11.02 -13.99
CA GLN A 60 -0.84 9.78 -14.72
C GLN A 60 0.27 8.77 -14.43
N ILE A 61 1.53 9.23 -14.40
CA ILE A 61 2.66 8.38 -14.02
C ILE A 61 2.55 7.90 -12.58
N VAL A 62 2.17 8.79 -11.66
CA VAL A 62 1.96 8.42 -10.25
C VAL A 62 0.84 7.39 -10.13
N LEU A 63 -0.29 7.58 -10.80
CA LEU A 63 -1.39 6.61 -10.82
C LEU A 63 -0.97 5.26 -11.40
N GLU A 64 -0.20 5.25 -12.48
CA GLU A 64 0.34 4.02 -13.07
C GLU A 64 1.26 3.29 -12.08
N ALA A 65 2.15 4.01 -11.40
CA ALA A 65 3.05 3.45 -10.40
C ALA A 65 2.28 2.81 -9.23
N VAL A 66 1.37 3.57 -8.59
CA VAL A 66 0.66 3.09 -7.39
C VAL A 66 -0.37 1.99 -7.67
N ARG A 67 -0.85 1.87 -8.91
CA ARG A 67 -1.75 0.76 -9.31
C ARG A 67 -1.02 -0.57 -9.46
N GLY A 68 0.27 -0.54 -9.77
CA GLY A 68 1.11 -1.76 -9.83
C GLY A 68 1.87 -2.03 -8.54
N HIS A 69 2.15 -0.98 -7.76
CA HIS A 69 2.98 -1.02 -6.55
C HIS A 69 2.54 0.08 -5.58
N GLY A 70 1.60 -0.20 -4.68
CA GLY A 70 0.96 0.78 -3.79
C GLY A 70 1.94 1.52 -2.88
N ASP A 71 3.04 0.86 -2.48
CA ASP A 71 4.11 1.47 -1.70
C ASP A 71 4.86 2.61 -2.42
N SER A 72 4.75 2.67 -3.75
CA SER A 72 5.33 3.74 -4.59
C SER A 72 4.77 5.11 -4.27
N LEU A 73 3.61 5.17 -3.60
CA LEU A 73 3.03 6.41 -3.11
C LEU A 73 4.05 7.23 -2.29
N ARG A 74 4.98 6.59 -1.58
CA ARG A 74 6.06 7.25 -0.83
C ARG A 74 6.96 8.15 -1.68
N TYR A 75 7.01 7.90 -2.98
CA TYR A 75 7.78 8.67 -3.96
C TYR A 75 6.92 9.62 -4.77
N ALA A 76 5.61 9.66 -4.60
CA ALA A 76 4.80 10.67 -5.27
C ALA A 76 5.18 12.08 -4.79
N GLY A 77 4.83 13.09 -5.58
CA GLY A 77 4.84 14.48 -5.13
C GLY A 77 3.98 14.69 -3.89
N GLN A 78 4.36 15.63 -3.04
CA GLN A 78 3.69 15.86 -1.75
C GLN A 78 2.18 16.13 -1.89
N SER A 79 1.76 16.77 -2.99
CA SER A 79 0.35 17.02 -3.30
C SER A 79 -0.48 15.75 -3.48
N PHE A 80 0.13 14.66 -3.96
CA PHE A 80 -0.57 13.39 -4.19
C PHE A 80 -0.74 12.54 -2.93
N LEU A 81 0.02 12.81 -1.88
CA LEU A 81 -0.18 12.14 -0.58
C LEU A 81 -1.52 12.51 0.07
N GLY A 82 -2.10 13.65 -0.35
CA GLY A 82 -3.44 14.09 0.04
C GLY A 82 -4.48 13.95 -1.08
N ASP A 83 -4.11 13.45 -2.26
CA ASP A 83 -5.06 13.19 -3.34
C ASP A 83 -5.78 11.87 -3.06
N ARG A 84 -7.07 11.98 -2.71
CA ARG A 84 -7.89 10.83 -2.33
C ARG A 84 -7.94 9.75 -3.40
N GLU A 85 -7.95 10.10 -4.69
CA GLU A 85 -8.00 9.11 -5.77
C GLU A 85 -6.68 8.35 -5.88
N VAL A 86 -5.55 9.07 -5.82
CA VAL A 86 -4.22 8.46 -5.87
C VAL A 86 -3.98 7.56 -4.67
N VAL A 87 -4.28 8.04 -3.46
CA VAL A 87 -4.13 7.25 -2.24
C VAL A 87 -5.08 6.05 -2.22
N SER A 88 -6.33 6.21 -2.69
CA SER A 88 -7.26 5.09 -2.80
C SER A 88 -6.75 4.02 -3.78
N ALA A 89 -6.17 4.43 -4.92
CA ALA A 89 -5.56 3.49 -5.85
C ALA A 89 -4.40 2.73 -5.21
N ALA A 90 -3.53 3.43 -4.47
CA ALA A 90 -2.41 2.82 -3.75
C ALA A 90 -2.89 1.83 -2.67
N VAL A 91 -3.89 2.21 -1.88
CA VAL A 91 -4.47 1.40 -0.79
C VAL A 91 -5.16 0.14 -1.31
N LYS A 92 -5.81 0.21 -2.48
CA LYS A 92 -6.43 -0.95 -3.12
C LYS A 92 -5.40 -1.99 -3.56
N GLU A 93 -4.19 -1.55 -3.89
CA GLU A 93 -3.08 -2.44 -4.22
C GLU A 93 -2.43 -2.97 -2.91
N ASP A 94 -1.92 -2.07 -2.07
CA ASP A 94 -1.34 -2.38 -0.75
C ASP A 94 -2.01 -1.53 0.34
N GLY A 95 -2.78 -2.17 1.23
CA GLY A 95 -3.43 -1.50 2.35
C GLY A 95 -2.46 -0.73 3.26
N LEU A 96 -1.18 -1.13 3.31
CA LEU A 96 -0.16 -0.42 4.09
C LEU A 96 0.31 0.89 3.44
N ALA A 97 -0.07 1.16 2.18
CA ALA A 97 0.19 2.44 1.52
C ALA A 97 -0.45 3.62 2.26
N LEU A 98 -1.50 3.37 3.05
CA LEU A 98 -2.13 4.35 3.94
C LEU A 98 -1.11 5.08 4.83
N ARG A 99 0.01 4.44 5.18
CA ARG A 99 1.09 5.05 5.99
C ARG A 99 1.66 6.33 5.37
N TYR A 100 1.60 6.47 4.05
CA TYR A 100 2.14 7.63 3.31
C TYR A 100 1.12 8.74 3.12
N ALA A 101 -0.16 8.48 3.36
CA ALA A 101 -1.22 9.47 3.23
C ALA A 101 -1.08 10.61 4.25
N THR A 102 -1.71 11.76 3.95
CA THR A 102 -1.80 12.87 4.90
C THR A 102 -2.65 12.50 6.12
N LYS A 103 -2.58 13.34 7.17
CA LYS A 103 -3.33 13.10 8.41
C LYS A 103 -4.84 13.09 8.17
N GLU A 104 -5.31 13.94 7.26
CA GLU A 104 -6.71 14.09 6.90
C GLU A 104 -7.25 12.80 6.27
N LEU A 105 -6.49 12.21 5.33
CA LEU A 105 -6.86 10.94 4.71
C LEU A 105 -6.70 9.73 5.65
N LYS A 106 -5.80 9.81 6.64
CA LYS A 106 -5.71 8.80 7.71
C LYS A 106 -6.88 8.87 8.71
N ASP A 107 -7.66 9.94 8.68
CA ASP A 107 -8.90 10.09 9.45
C ASP A 107 -10.16 9.89 8.58
N ASP A 108 -10.00 9.62 7.28
CA ASP A 108 -11.09 9.27 6.37
C ASP A 108 -11.50 7.80 6.61
N GLY A 109 -12.65 7.62 7.26
CA GLY A 109 -13.15 6.30 7.63
C GLY A 109 -13.35 5.36 6.44
N GLU A 110 -13.81 5.86 5.29
CA GLU A 110 -14.02 5.00 4.11
C GLU A 110 -12.69 4.49 3.55
N LEU A 111 -11.69 5.37 3.48
CA LEU A 111 -10.35 5.03 2.99
C LEU A 111 -9.64 4.07 3.97
N VAL A 112 -9.72 4.34 5.27
CA VAL A 112 -9.14 3.49 6.30
C VAL A 112 -9.81 2.11 6.32
N MET A 113 -11.13 2.04 6.20
CA MET A 113 -11.86 0.77 6.11
C MET A 113 -11.38 -0.05 4.90
N ALA A 114 -11.24 0.59 3.74
CA ALA A 114 -10.69 -0.07 2.55
C ALA A 114 -9.28 -0.61 2.80
N ALA A 115 -8.42 0.18 3.47
CA ALA A 115 -7.06 -0.24 3.82
C ALA A 115 -7.04 -1.42 4.79
N CYS A 116 -7.91 -1.42 5.81
CA CYS A 116 -8.01 -2.48 6.81
C CYS A 116 -8.54 -3.78 6.21
N ARG A 117 -9.52 -3.69 5.31
CA ARG A 117 -10.03 -4.84 4.55
C ARG A 117 -8.99 -5.43 3.62
N GLN A 118 -8.13 -4.60 3.03
CA GLN A 118 -7.02 -5.10 2.21
C GLN A 118 -5.94 -5.74 3.08
N THR A 119 -5.44 -4.99 4.09
CA THR A 119 -4.40 -5.43 5.02
C THR A 119 -4.76 -5.01 6.43
N GLY A 120 -5.15 -5.95 7.31
CA GLY A 120 -5.61 -5.62 8.67
C GLY A 120 -4.60 -4.83 9.52
N ARG A 121 -3.30 -4.94 9.22
CA ARG A 121 -2.25 -4.13 9.86
C ARG A 121 -2.27 -2.64 9.49
N ALA A 122 -3.07 -2.24 8.49
CA ALA A 122 -3.21 -0.85 8.07
C ALA A 122 -3.82 0.05 9.15
N LEU A 123 -4.62 -0.52 10.08
CA LEU A 123 -5.25 0.20 11.18
C LEU A 123 -4.26 1.01 12.02
N ARG A 124 -3.02 0.52 12.17
CA ARG A 124 -1.95 1.22 12.91
C ARG A 124 -1.59 2.59 12.33
N HIS A 125 -1.96 2.85 11.07
CA HIS A 125 -1.68 4.10 10.36
C HIS A 125 -2.89 5.03 10.33
N ALA A 126 -4.06 4.58 10.77
CA ALA A 126 -5.24 5.41 10.96
C ALA A 126 -5.06 6.39 12.12
N SER A 127 -5.97 7.37 12.22
CA SER A 127 -6.07 8.24 13.37
C SER A 127 -6.40 7.46 14.65
N THR A 128 -6.09 8.03 15.81
CA THR A 128 -6.45 7.44 17.12
C THR A 128 -7.95 7.24 17.26
N ARG A 129 -8.75 8.16 16.69
CA ARG A 129 -10.21 8.07 16.65
C ARG A 129 -10.68 6.82 15.91
N LEU A 130 -10.10 6.50 14.75
CA LEU A 130 -10.49 5.33 13.94
C LEU A 130 -9.84 4.04 14.43
N GLN A 131 -8.71 4.09 15.11
CA GLN A 131 -8.15 2.94 15.85
C GLN A 131 -9.08 2.49 16.98
N GLY A 132 -9.93 3.41 17.45
CA GLY A 132 -10.95 3.16 18.44
C GLY A 132 -12.34 2.79 17.89
N ASP A 133 -12.47 2.77 16.57
CA ASP A 133 -13.76 2.47 15.94
C ASP A 133 -13.96 0.97 15.86
N LEU A 134 -15.01 0.47 16.51
CA LEU A 134 -15.31 -0.95 16.58
C LEU A 134 -15.41 -1.60 15.19
N GLU A 135 -16.05 -0.93 14.23
CA GLU A 135 -16.19 -1.50 12.88
C GLU A 135 -14.83 -1.61 12.19
N MET A 136 -13.97 -0.60 12.32
CA MET A 136 -12.61 -0.62 11.79
C MET A 136 -11.76 -1.72 12.42
N VAL A 137 -11.84 -1.86 13.74
CA VAL A 137 -11.13 -2.89 14.50
C VAL A 137 -11.56 -4.27 14.06
N MET A 138 -12.87 -4.53 13.98
CA MET A 138 -13.42 -5.81 13.53
C MET A 138 -13.01 -6.13 12.09
N ALA A 139 -13.07 -5.16 11.18
CA ALA A 139 -12.62 -5.36 9.80
C ALA A 139 -11.13 -5.72 9.71
N SER A 140 -10.30 -5.11 10.55
CA SER A 140 -8.86 -5.36 10.61
C SER A 140 -8.55 -6.75 11.18
N LEU A 141 -9.25 -7.16 12.23
CA LEU A 141 -9.09 -8.46 12.88
C LEU A 141 -9.53 -9.61 11.98
N ALA A 142 -10.56 -9.40 11.14
CA ALA A 142 -11.01 -10.39 10.17
C ALA A 142 -9.92 -10.81 9.17
N GLN A 143 -8.96 -9.91 8.91
CA GLN A 143 -7.82 -10.14 8.01
C GLN A 143 -6.59 -10.67 8.74
N THR A 144 -6.26 -10.16 9.94
CA THR A 144 -5.10 -10.63 10.71
C THR A 144 -5.30 -10.40 12.20
N HIS A 145 -5.18 -11.46 13.01
CA HIS A 145 -5.24 -11.37 14.48
C HIS A 145 -4.22 -10.40 15.09
N ALA A 146 -3.07 -10.20 14.44
CA ALA A 146 -2.06 -9.22 14.83
C ALA A 146 -2.57 -7.76 14.86
N ALA A 147 -3.72 -7.47 14.25
CA ALA A 147 -4.35 -6.15 14.32
C ALA A 147 -4.82 -5.77 15.74
N TYR A 148 -5.05 -6.74 16.63
CA TYR A 148 -5.44 -6.50 18.03
C TYR A 148 -4.42 -5.62 18.77
N ALA A 149 -3.14 -5.74 18.43
CA ALA A 149 -2.06 -4.95 19.00
C ALA A 149 -2.12 -3.45 18.63
N TYR A 150 -3.06 -3.01 17.78
CA TYR A 150 -3.22 -1.62 17.36
C TYR A 150 -4.53 -0.97 17.81
N VAL A 151 -5.42 -1.71 18.49
CA VAL A 151 -6.62 -1.16 19.14
C VAL A 151 -6.21 -0.19 20.25
N SER A 152 -6.96 0.89 20.47
CA SER A 152 -6.67 1.87 21.52
C SER A 152 -6.59 1.18 22.90
N PRO A 153 -5.68 1.59 23.81
CA PRO A 153 -5.56 0.96 25.14
C PRO A 153 -6.86 1.03 25.95
N GLU A 154 -7.58 2.16 25.85
CA GLU A 154 -8.85 2.41 26.55
C GLU A 154 -9.94 1.39 26.15
N GLU A 155 -9.95 0.94 24.89
CA GLU A 155 -10.91 -0.05 24.40
C GLU A 155 -10.51 -1.49 24.71
N ARG A 156 -9.21 -1.77 24.88
CA ARG A 156 -8.75 -3.09 25.33
C ARG A 156 -9.19 -3.38 26.76
N GLU A 157 -9.32 -2.35 27.59
CA GLU A 157 -9.67 -2.47 29.01
C GLU A 157 -11.18 -2.39 29.30
N THR A 158 -11.99 -1.94 28.35
CA THR A 158 -13.46 -1.87 28.49
C THR A 158 -14.16 -3.17 28.05
N ALA A 159 -15.49 -3.28 28.25
CA ALA A 159 -16.32 -4.45 27.91
C ALA A 159 -16.19 -4.95 26.46
N TYR A 160 -15.58 -4.15 25.58
CA TYR A 160 -15.15 -4.53 24.25
C TYR A 160 -14.02 -5.58 24.22
N GLY A 161 -13.10 -5.61 25.19
CA GLY A 161 -12.05 -6.64 25.27
C GLY A 161 -12.62 -8.07 25.39
N LEU A 162 -13.70 -8.24 26.17
CA LEU A 162 -14.40 -9.52 26.32
C LEU A 162 -15.25 -9.90 25.09
N ASP A 163 -15.92 -8.93 24.45
CA ASP A 163 -16.74 -9.17 23.25
C ASP A 163 -15.89 -9.37 21.98
N LEU A 164 -14.74 -8.67 21.87
CA LEU A 164 -13.76 -8.85 20.79
C LEU A 164 -13.05 -10.19 20.91
N GLU A 165 -12.57 -10.59 22.09
CA GLU A 165 -11.99 -11.92 22.28
C GLU A 165 -13.01 -13.01 21.95
N ALA A 166 -14.24 -12.91 22.46
CA ALA A 166 -15.29 -13.86 22.16
C ALA A 166 -15.65 -13.90 20.66
N ARG A 167 -15.89 -12.76 20.01
CA ARG A 167 -16.36 -12.71 18.61
C ARG A 167 -15.28 -12.96 17.60
N VAL A 168 -14.02 -12.59 17.87
CA VAL A 168 -12.87 -13.01 17.08
C VAL A 168 -12.73 -14.52 17.17
N VAL A 169 -12.72 -15.10 18.38
CA VAL A 169 -12.65 -16.56 18.57
C VAL A 169 -13.81 -17.25 17.84
N TYR A 170 -15.05 -16.77 17.98
CA TYR A 170 -16.21 -17.34 17.27
C TYR A 170 -16.12 -17.21 15.75
N GLN A 171 -15.63 -16.10 15.18
CA GLN A 171 -15.49 -15.95 13.73
C GLN A 171 -14.32 -16.78 13.17
N THR A 172 -13.23 -16.89 13.92
CA THR A 172 -12.14 -17.82 13.58
C THR A 172 -12.66 -19.25 13.62
N LEU A 173 -13.34 -19.65 14.69
CA LEU A 173 -13.96 -20.96 14.84
C LEU A 173 -14.99 -21.23 13.74
N ASP A 174 -15.83 -20.26 13.35
CA ASP A 174 -16.83 -20.43 12.28
C ASP A 174 -16.18 -20.57 10.90
N LYS A 175 -15.09 -19.84 10.62
CA LYS A 175 -14.26 -20.05 9.42
C LYS A 175 -13.57 -21.42 9.44
N PHE A 176 -13.08 -21.86 10.60
CA PHE A 176 -12.45 -23.18 10.80
C PHE A 176 -13.47 -24.33 10.65
N VAL A 177 -14.69 -24.16 11.19
CA VAL A 177 -15.77 -25.14 11.14
C VAL A 177 -16.39 -25.23 9.74
N LYS A 178 -16.51 -24.11 9.02
CA LYS A 178 -17.02 -24.08 7.63
C LYS A 178 -15.98 -24.47 6.57
N GLY A 179 -14.69 -24.46 6.91
CA GLY A 179 -13.59 -24.87 6.03
C GLY A 179 -13.15 -26.33 6.17
N GLY A 180 -14.02 -27.20 6.70
CA GLY A 180 -13.67 -28.51 7.24
C GLY A 180 -12.72 -29.37 6.39
N SER A 181 -11.72 -29.93 7.06
CA SER A 181 -11.21 -31.28 6.80
C SER A 181 -10.40 -31.79 8.00
N ASP A 182 -11.04 -32.71 8.73
CA ASP A 182 -10.49 -33.96 9.26
C ASP A 182 -9.18 -33.91 10.06
N TRP A 183 -9.28 -33.94 11.39
CA TRP A 183 -8.20 -34.41 12.26
C TRP A 183 -8.77 -35.23 13.41
N THR A 184 -8.69 -36.56 13.28
CA THR A 184 -8.72 -37.48 14.41
C THR A 184 -7.50 -37.22 15.29
N LEU A 185 -7.73 -36.94 16.57
CA LEU A 185 -6.68 -36.89 17.60
C LEU A 185 -6.06 -38.29 17.76
N GLY A 186 -4.78 -38.41 17.38
CA GLY A 186 -3.89 -39.53 17.67
C GLY A 186 -2.55 -39.00 18.13
#